data_AF-A0A848UE15-F1
#
_entry.id   AF-A0A848UE15-F1
#
_cell.length_a   1.000
_cell.length_b   1.000
_cell.length_c   1.000
_cell.angle_alpha   90.00
_cell.angle_beta   90.00
_cell.angle_gamma   90.00
#
_symmetry.space_group_name_H-M   'P 1'
#
loop_
_entity.id
_entity.type
_entity.pdbx_description
1 polymer ?
#
loop_
_entity_poly.entity_id
_entity_poly.type
_entity_poly.pdbx_seq_one_letter_code
_entity_poly.pdbx_strand_id
1 'polypeptide(L)'
;MEFRVLGTTEVLRDGVPVDLGPYRQRALVSLLLTEPNTVFSTDRIIDALWGDDVATDRQNALWVYVSGVRKALEPGREKRSEGTILLTRSPGYLVQVGDDELDSLQFERLLAEGRALVHTDPAAAGLVLGEALASWRGRPFEEFTYESWAQPAINRLEGLRLEAVEARIDADLLRGMSRELVSELESLVREHPLQERFTGQLMLALYRSGRQADSLRSYQLLRARLGEELGIEPSPETRRLEEQIVTGDDALTVGPRARVAGAGPEPGLAVRGYELRDRLGERGSGVLYRAFQPTVGREVAVKVIRAELANDPTFIRRFEAEAQLVARLEHPHIVPLYDYWREPDAAYLVMRLMKGGTLAGLLAERALTPEETARLVDQIGSALATAHRAGVVHGEVGADNILIDDDVNAYLSDFAIAERAGSSAADVAGLATVVTNALTGLPGEIDQLRGGLSTPVRDAVDRAISDDPGERYESVIAFAAALREALGDETSDVAVDVENPYKGLRSFGSADATDFFGRERLVERLLARLGEPGPRSRCVAVVGPSGSGKSSVVKAGLLPAIRDDALAGGWFTIEMTPAPHPF
;
A
#
# COMPACT_ATOMS: atom_id res chain seq x y z
N MET A 1 -20.56 -8.06 0.79
CA MET A 1 -21.78 -7.81 -0.03
C MET A 1 -21.37 -6.78 -1.07
N GLU A 2 -21.92 -6.77 -2.28
CA GLU A 2 -21.54 -5.75 -3.29
C GLU A 2 -22.76 -4.91 -3.69
N PHE A 3 -22.60 -3.60 -3.65
CA PHE A 3 -23.56 -2.59 -4.09
C PHE A 3 -23.03 -1.90 -5.33
N ARG A 4 -23.92 -1.71 -6.29
CA ARG A 4 -23.54 -1.42 -7.66
C ARG A 4 -24.43 -0.32 -8.21
N VAL A 5 -23.99 0.94 -8.16
CA VAL A 5 -24.78 2.13 -8.51
C VAL A 5 -24.26 2.89 -9.73
N LEU A 6 -23.09 2.54 -10.28
CA LEU A 6 -22.54 3.12 -11.52
C LEU A 6 -23.19 2.53 -12.78
N GLY A 7 -24.52 2.61 -12.83
CA GLY A 7 -25.41 1.95 -13.79
C GLY A 7 -26.79 1.73 -13.17
N THR A 8 -27.51 0.73 -13.65
CA THR A 8 -28.70 0.22 -12.95
C THR A 8 -28.30 -0.32 -11.56
N THR A 9 -29.06 0.06 -10.52
CA THR A 9 -28.77 -0.37 -9.15
C THR A 9 -28.87 -1.88 -9.01
N GLU A 10 -27.76 -2.51 -8.62
CA GLU A 10 -27.68 -3.94 -8.33
C GLU A 10 -27.11 -4.18 -6.93
N VAL A 11 -27.52 -5.28 -6.31
CA VAL A 11 -26.91 -5.79 -5.08
C VAL A 11 -26.55 -7.24 -5.30
N LEU A 12 -25.30 -7.62 -5.01
CA LEU A 12 -24.82 -8.98 -5.12
C LEU A 12 -24.42 -9.54 -3.75
N ARG A 13 -24.74 -10.81 -3.54
CA ARG A 13 -24.21 -11.63 -2.45
C ARG A 13 -23.36 -12.74 -3.05
N ASP A 14 -22.07 -12.74 -2.74
CA ASP A 14 -21.12 -13.75 -3.24
C ASP A 14 -21.17 -13.88 -4.77
N GLY A 15 -21.28 -12.73 -5.46
CA GLY A 15 -21.43 -12.63 -6.92
C GLY A 15 -22.84 -12.89 -7.48
N VAL A 16 -23.81 -13.29 -6.65
CA VAL A 16 -25.19 -13.61 -7.07
C VAL A 16 -26.14 -12.43 -6.84
N PRO A 17 -26.94 -12.01 -7.83
CA PRO A 17 -27.92 -10.94 -7.65
C PRO A 17 -28.95 -11.20 -6.54
N VAL A 18 -29.18 -10.18 -5.72
CA VAL A 18 -30.18 -10.15 -4.65
C VAL A 18 -31.41 -9.40 -5.16
N ASP A 19 -32.57 -10.07 -5.16
CA ASP A 19 -33.85 -9.42 -5.44
C ASP A 19 -34.27 -8.55 -4.26
N LEU A 20 -34.06 -7.24 -4.40
CA LEU A 20 -34.47 -6.21 -3.43
C LEU A 20 -36.00 -5.97 -3.42
N GLY A 21 -36.77 -6.65 -4.27
CA GLY A 21 -38.22 -6.52 -4.33
C GLY A 21 -38.67 -5.33 -5.17
N PRO A 22 -39.89 -4.78 -4.94
CA PRO A 22 -40.52 -3.78 -5.80
C PRO A 22 -39.77 -2.44 -5.84
N TYR A 23 -40.12 -1.60 -6.83
CA TYR A 23 -39.51 -0.30 -7.10
C TYR A 23 -39.21 0.54 -5.84
N ARG A 24 -40.17 0.68 -4.92
CA ARG A 24 -39.99 1.47 -3.69
C ARG A 24 -38.94 0.92 -2.72
N GLN A 25 -38.73 -0.39 -2.69
CA GLN A 25 -37.67 -1.00 -1.88
C GLN A 25 -36.29 -0.76 -2.50
N ARG A 26 -36.18 -0.90 -3.84
CA ARG A 26 -34.96 -0.54 -4.59
C ARG A 26 -34.63 0.94 -4.49
N ALA A 27 -35.64 1.81 -4.56
CA ALA A 27 -35.51 3.25 -4.40
C ALA A 27 -35.01 3.62 -3.00
N LEU A 28 -35.52 2.97 -1.94
CA LEU A 28 -35.04 3.18 -0.57
C LEU A 28 -33.55 2.86 -0.45
N VAL A 29 -33.10 1.71 -0.94
CA VAL A 29 -31.68 1.32 -0.90
C VAL A 29 -30.84 2.31 -1.71
N SER A 30 -31.27 2.64 -2.93
CA SER A 30 -30.56 3.56 -3.82
C SER A 30 -30.43 4.96 -3.23
N LEU A 31 -31.49 5.48 -2.61
CA LEU A 31 -31.48 6.76 -1.90
C LEU A 31 -30.41 6.76 -0.80
N LEU A 32 -30.35 5.72 0.02
CA LEU A 32 -29.37 5.63 1.10
C LEU A 32 -27.94 5.44 0.59
N LEU A 33 -27.76 4.84 -0.59
CA LEU A 33 -26.46 4.70 -1.25
C LEU A 33 -25.97 5.98 -1.95
N THR A 34 -26.80 7.03 -2.05
CA THR A 34 -26.32 8.35 -2.54
C THR A 34 -25.32 8.98 -1.56
N GLU A 35 -25.51 8.74 -0.27
CA GLU A 35 -24.63 9.14 0.84
C GLU A 35 -24.48 7.93 1.78
N PRO A 36 -23.67 6.92 1.43
CA PRO A 36 -23.52 5.71 2.22
C PRO A 36 -22.98 6.02 3.62
N ASN A 37 -23.23 5.13 4.59
CA ASN A 37 -22.81 5.29 5.99
C ASN A 37 -23.34 6.55 6.70
N THR A 38 -24.28 7.28 6.09
CA THR A 38 -24.90 8.50 6.63
C THR A 38 -26.35 8.25 7.01
N VAL A 39 -26.80 8.78 8.17
CA VAL A 39 -28.19 8.64 8.63
C VAL A 39 -29.11 9.58 7.85
N PHE A 40 -30.11 9.00 7.19
CA PHE A 40 -31.25 9.74 6.65
C PHE A 40 -32.39 9.70 7.66
N SER A 41 -32.96 10.85 8.00
CA SER A 41 -34.15 10.91 8.85
C SER A 41 -35.34 10.24 8.18
N THR A 42 -36.27 9.73 8.99
CA THR A 42 -37.52 9.14 8.48
C THR A 42 -38.27 10.11 7.56
N ASP A 43 -38.35 11.39 7.93
CA ASP A 43 -39.02 12.43 7.14
C ASP A 43 -38.30 12.66 5.79
N ARG A 44 -36.96 12.76 5.77
CA ARG A 44 -36.18 12.91 4.53
C ARG A 44 -36.41 11.74 3.58
N ILE A 45 -36.48 10.52 4.11
CA ILE A 45 -36.76 9.31 3.31
C ILE A 45 -38.19 9.35 2.77
N ILE A 46 -39.16 9.75 3.59
CA ILE A 46 -40.56 9.83 3.19
C ILE A 46 -40.74 10.88 2.09
N ASP A 47 -40.15 12.07 2.26
CA ASP A 47 -40.25 13.15 1.27
C ASP A 47 -39.58 12.75 -0.05
N ALA A 48 -38.41 12.12 0.01
CA ALA A 48 -37.69 11.66 -1.18
C ALA A 48 -38.46 10.57 -1.95
N LEU A 49 -39.06 9.60 -1.26
CA LEU A 49 -39.76 8.50 -1.93
C LEU A 49 -41.17 8.91 -2.40
N TRP A 50 -41.94 9.63 -1.61
CA TRP A 50 -43.35 9.90 -1.94
C TRP A 50 -43.63 11.32 -2.42
N GLY A 51 -42.69 12.26 -2.27
CA GLY A 51 -42.91 13.67 -2.59
C GLY A 51 -44.13 14.23 -1.85
N ASP A 52 -44.93 15.03 -2.54
CA ASP A 52 -46.09 15.67 -1.93
C ASP A 52 -47.24 14.70 -1.64
N ASP A 53 -47.31 13.50 -2.27
CA ASP A 53 -48.48 12.57 -2.35
C ASP A 53 -49.66 12.98 -1.44
N VAL A 54 -50.16 12.25 -0.44
CA VAL A 54 -50.93 12.60 0.82
C VAL A 54 -51.78 11.35 1.15
N ALA A 55 -51.93 10.40 0.21
CA ALA A 55 -52.95 9.36 0.26
C ALA A 55 -52.57 8.08 1.03
N THR A 56 -51.50 8.05 1.84
CA THR A 56 -51.09 6.81 2.54
C THR A 56 -50.40 7.12 3.87
N ASP A 57 -50.54 6.23 4.85
CA ASP A 57 -49.69 6.18 6.05
C ASP A 57 -48.25 5.80 5.65
N ARG A 58 -47.49 6.80 5.20
CA ARG A 58 -46.15 6.65 4.62
C ARG A 58 -45.13 6.09 5.61
N GLN A 59 -45.32 6.37 6.90
CA GLN A 59 -44.45 5.85 7.95
C GLN A 59 -44.59 4.33 8.09
N ASN A 60 -45.84 3.83 8.14
CA ASN A 60 -46.09 2.39 8.11
C ASN A 60 -45.58 1.74 6.81
N ALA A 61 -45.76 2.40 5.66
CA ALA A 61 -45.24 1.91 4.39
C ALA A 61 -43.69 1.81 4.39
N LEU A 62 -42.99 2.81 4.93
CA LEU A 62 -41.54 2.78 5.08
C LEU A 62 -41.09 1.61 5.95
N TRP A 63 -41.76 1.32 7.07
CA TRP A 63 -41.43 0.16 7.90
C TRP A 63 -41.58 -1.17 7.16
N VAL A 64 -42.62 -1.30 6.33
CA VAL A 64 -42.81 -2.49 5.46
C VAL A 64 -41.65 -2.61 4.46
N TYR A 65 -41.23 -1.51 3.84
CA TYR A 65 -40.10 -1.52 2.90
C TYR A 65 -38.77 -1.82 3.57
N VAL A 66 -38.48 -1.22 4.72
CA VAL A 66 -37.29 -1.53 5.53
C VAL A 66 -37.27 -3.01 5.92
N SER A 67 -38.41 -3.57 6.33
CA SER A 67 -38.51 -4.99 6.68
C SER A 67 -38.30 -5.90 5.47
N GLY A 68 -38.81 -5.53 4.28
CA GLY A 68 -38.60 -6.26 3.04
C GLY A 68 -37.14 -6.26 2.60
N VAL A 69 -36.51 -5.08 2.59
CA VAL A 69 -35.09 -4.89 2.26
C VAL A 69 -34.19 -5.69 3.20
N ARG A 70 -34.42 -5.64 4.53
CA ARG A 70 -33.65 -6.44 5.49
C ARG A 70 -33.75 -7.94 5.23
N LYS A 71 -34.94 -8.42 4.87
CA LYS A 71 -35.14 -9.84 4.54
C LYS A 71 -34.40 -10.24 3.27
N ALA A 72 -34.34 -9.36 2.27
CA ALA A 72 -33.60 -9.59 1.03
C ALA A 72 -32.07 -9.58 1.28
N LEU A 73 -31.58 -8.56 2.00
CA LEU A 73 -30.15 -8.36 2.28
C LEU A 73 -29.57 -9.34 3.30
N GLU A 74 -30.37 -9.84 4.24
CA GLU A 74 -29.92 -10.72 5.32
C GLU A 74 -30.97 -11.83 5.61
N PRO A 75 -31.17 -12.82 4.71
CA PRO A 75 -32.25 -13.81 4.83
C PRO A 75 -32.06 -14.81 5.98
N GLY A 76 -30.81 -15.06 6.40
CA GLY A 76 -30.47 -15.94 7.53
C GLY A 76 -30.53 -15.24 8.89
N ARG A 77 -30.88 -13.95 8.94
CA ARG A 77 -30.90 -13.16 10.16
C ARG A 77 -32.02 -13.60 11.09
N GLU A 78 -31.71 -13.72 12.38
CA GLU A 78 -32.72 -13.99 13.41
C GLU A 78 -33.84 -12.93 13.40
N LYS A 79 -35.08 -13.37 13.62
CA LYS A 79 -36.21 -12.44 13.68
C LYS A 79 -36.01 -11.49 14.87
N ARG A 80 -36.12 -10.18 14.61
CA ARG A 80 -35.99 -9.08 15.59
C ARG A 80 -34.57 -8.78 16.09
N SER A 81 -33.53 -9.41 15.55
CA SER A 81 -32.16 -8.93 15.79
C SER A 81 -31.92 -7.63 15.01
N GLU A 82 -30.86 -6.90 15.35
CA GLU A 82 -30.40 -5.75 14.57
C GLU A 82 -29.73 -6.25 13.28
N GLY A 83 -29.95 -5.58 12.15
CA GLY A 83 -29.27 -5.93 10.89
C GLY A 83 -27.85 -5.37 10.92
N THR A 84 -26.96 -5.85 10.05
CA THR A 84 -25.61 -5.27 9.91
C THR A 84 -25.51 -4.30 8.74
N ILE A 85 -26.43 -4.40 7.76
CA ILE A 85 -26.38 -3.62 6.52
C ILE A 85 -27.33 -2.43 6.57
N LEU A 86 -28.66 -2.66 6.65
CA LEU A 86 -29.64 -1.58 6.79
C LEU A 86 -29.91 -1.30 8.27
N LEU A 87 -29.19 -0.34 8.83
CA LEU A 87 -29.21 -0.01 10.26
C LEU A 87 -30.32 0.99 10.59
N THR A 88 -30.90 0.84 11.79
CA THR A 88 -31.75 1.88 12.37
C THR A 88 -30.92 2.72 13.32
N ARG A 89 -30.77 4.01 13.02
CA ARG A 89 -30.01 4.96 13.83
C ARG A 89 -30.85 6.23 13.91
N SER A 90 -31.28 6.60 15.13
CA SER A 90 -32.15 7.76 15.33
C SER A 90 -31.55 9.00 14.66
N PRO A 91 -32.33 9.78 13.87
CA PRO A 91 -33.78 9.71 13.69
C PRO A 91 -34.28 8.90 12.46
N GLY A 92 -33.49 7.97 11.91
CA GLY A 92 -33.92 7.14 10.79
C GLY A 92 -33.02 5.95 10.46
N TYR A 93 -32.52 5.90 9.23
CA TYR A 93 -31.87 4.72 8.66
C TYR A 93 -30.61 5.06 7.87
N LEU A 94 -29.67 4.12 7.79
CA LEU A 94 -28.50 4.19 6.91
C LEU A 94 -28.21 2.81 6.32
N VAL A 95 -27.54 2.78 5.17
CA VAL A 95 -26.90 1.57 4.65
C VAL A 95 -25.42 1.62 5.02
N GLN A 96 -24.97 0.61 5.76
CA GLN A 96 -23.58 0.40 6.13
C GLN A 96 -22.89 -0.35 4.98
N VAL A 97 -21.80 0.22 4.46
CA VAL A 97 -20.95 -0.38 3.43
C VAL A 97 -19.48 -0.25 3.83
N GLY A 98 -18.70 -1.29 3.56
CA GLY A 98 -17.24 -1.22 3.59
C GLY A 98 -16.66 -0.51 2.37
N ASP A 99 -15.36 -0.20 2.42
CA ASP A 99 -14.67 0.63 1.41
C ASP A 99 -14.66 0.01 0.00
N ASP A 100 -14.71 -1.33 -0.11
CA ASP A 100 -14.76 -2.06 -1.39
C ASP A 100 -16.13 -2.69 -1.67
N GLU A 101 -17.15 -2.38 -0.87
CA GLU A 101 -18.51 -2.95 -1.03
C GLU A 101 -19.41 -2.09 -1.93
N LEU A 102 -19.02 -0.87 -2.31
CA LEU A 102 -19.79 0.01 -3.17
C LEU A 102 -18.94 0.51 -4.34
N ASP A 103 -19.37 0.24 -5.57
CA ASP A 103 -18.63 0.58 -6.81
C ASP A 103 -18.30 2.07 -6.94
N SER A 104 -19.18 2.98 -6.46
CA SER A 104 -18.91 4.42 -6.46
C SER A 104 -17.79 4.83 -5.49
N LEU A 105 -17.71 4.22 -4.30
CA LEU A 105 -16.62 4.48 -3.35
C LEU A 105 -15.29 3.92 -3.88
N GLN A 106 -15.32 2.73 -4.47
CA GLN A 106 -14.16 2.14 -5.12
C GLN A 106 -13.67 3.03 -6.27
N PHE A 107 -14.58 3.54 -7.10
CA PHE A 107 -14.25 4.47 -8.18
C PHE A 107 -13.58 5.76 -7.67
N GLU A 108 -14.13 6.37 -6.62
CA GLU A 108 -13.55 7.58 -6.00
C GLU A 108 -12.14 7.33 -5.46
N ARG A 109 -11.91 6.18 -4.82
CA ARG A 109 -10.59 5.78 -4.33
C ARG A 109 -9.59 5.61 -5.47
N LEU A 110 -9.97 4.87 -6.52
CA LEU A 110 -9.11 4.66 -7.69
C LEU A 110 -8.83 5.97 -8.45
N LEU A 111 -9.80 6.88 -8.52
CA LEU A 111 -9.59 8.21 -9.09
C LEU A 111 -8.55 9.00 -8.30
N ALA A 112 -8.65 9.01 -6.97
CA ALA A 112 -7.67 9.70 -6.12
C ALA A 112 -6.26 9.09 -6.26
N GLU A 113 -6.15 7.75 -6.27
CA GLU A 113 -4.91 7.01 -6.48
C GLU A 113 -4.30 7.31 -7.85
N GLY A 114 -5.08 7.16 -8.92
CA GLY A 114 -4.63 7.41 -10.28
C GLY A 114 -4.17 8.84 -10.50
N ARG A 115 -4.83 9.83 -9.89
CA ARG A 115 -4.44 11.24 -9.93
C ARG A 115 -3.09 11.50 -9.27
N ALA A 116 -2.84 10.89 -8.11
CA ALA A 116 -1.56 11.02 -7.43
C ALA A 116 -0.39 10.48 -8.27
N LEU A 117 -0.68 9.52 -9.16
CA LEU A 117 0.30 8.87 -10.01
C LEU A 117 0.57 9.58 -11.34
N VAL A 118 -0.27 10.54 -11.79
CA VAL A 118 -0.18 11.10 -13.17
C VAL A 118 1.21 11.63 -13.51
N HIS A 119 1.88 12.33 -12.59
CA HIS A 119 3.18 12.95 -12.84
C HIS A 119 4.38 12.13 -12.36
N THR A 120 4.18 11.28 -11.36
CA THR A 120 5.23 10.43 -10.78
C THR A 120 5.37 9.14 -11.57
N ASP A 121 4.24 8.59 -12.01
CA ASP A 121 4.14 7.33 -12.72
C ASP A 121 2.94 7.27 -13.69
N PRO A 122 3.07 7.92 -14.86
CA PRO A 122 1.98 8.00 -15.83
C PRO A 122 1.47 6.64 -16.31
N ALA A 123 2.28 5.59 -16.30
CA ALA A 123 1.84 4.26 -16.74
C ALA A 123 0.91 3.60 -15.73
N ALA A 124 1.25 3.65 -14.43
CA ALA A 124 0.35 3.19 -13.38
C ALA A 124 -0.94 4.01 -13.35
N ALA A 125 -0.83 5.34 -13.48
CA ALA A 125 -2.00 6.21 -13.53
C ALA A 125 -2.99 5.80 -14.63
N GLY A 126 -2.50 5.55 -15.86
CA GLY A 126 -3.34 5.09 -16.97
C GLY A 126 -4.06 3.77 -16.69
N LEU A 127 -3.40 2.81 -16.03
CA LEU A 127 -3.98 1.52 -15.66
C LEU A 127 -5.03 1.64 -14.56
N VAL A 128 -4.70 2.33 -13.46
CA VAL A 128 -5.61 2.54 -12.31
C VAL A 128 -6.85 3.32 -12.74
N LEU A 129 -6.69 4.38 -13.53
CA LEU A 129 -7.82 5.17 -14.04
C LEU A 129 -8.62 4.39 -15.09
N GLY A 130 -7.97 3.52 -15.87
CA GLY A 130 -8.64 2.59 -16.77
C GLY A 130 -9.52 1.57 -16.02
N GLU A 131 -9.01 0.98 -14.94
CA GLU A 131 -9.76 0.09 -14.03
C GLU A 131 -10.96 0.83 -13.42
N ALA A 132 -10.75 2.06 -12.94
CA ALA A 132 -11.82 2.90 -12.41
C ALA A 132 -12.92 3.15 -13.44
N LEU A 133 -12.56 3.54 -14.67
CA LEU A 133 -13.53 3.81 -15.73
C LEU A 133 -14.27 2.55 -16.19
N ALA A 134 -13.64 1.38 -16.11
CA ALA A 134 -14.24 0.10 -16.49
C ALA A 134 -15.34 -0.38 -15.52
N SER A 135 -15.40 0.15 -14.29
CA SER A 135 -16.46 -0.20 -13.33
C SER A 135 -17.84 0.38 -13.71
N TRP A 136 -17.86 1.37 -14.61
CA TRP A 136 -19.07 2.02 -15.10
C TRP A 136 -19.82 1.13 -16.08
N ARG A 137 -21.07 0.78 -15.74
CA ARG A 137 -21.97 -0.05 -16.56
C ARG A 137 -23.03 0.77 -17.30
N GLY A 138 -23.25 2.01 -16.89
CA GLY A 138 -24.24 2.91 -17.48
C GLY A 138 -24.27 4.25 -16.77
N ARG A 139 -25.40 4.95 -16.87
CA ARG A 139 -25.65 6.17 -16.11
C ARG A 139 -25.77 5.82 -14.62
N PRO A 140 -25.19 6.58 -13.66
CA PRO A 140 -25.36 6.31 -12.26
C PRO A 140 -26.84 6.31 -11.87
N PHE A 141 -27.24 5.37 -11.02
CA PHE A 141 -28.64 5.22 -10.59
C PHE A 141 -29.63 5.21 -11.77
N GLU A 142 -29.31 4.48 -12.84
CA GLU A 142 -30.03 4.55 -14.13
C GLU A 142 -31.55 4.39 -13.99
N GLU A 143 -32.00 3.44 -13.15
CA GLU A 143 -33.41 3.20 -12.84
C GLU A 143 -34.13 4.42 -12.21
N PHE A 144 -33.37 5.31 -11.56
CA PHE A 144 -33.85 6.49 -10.81
C PHE A 144 -33.42 7.80 -11.48
N THR A 145 -33.10 7.77 -12.77
CA THR A 145 -32.62 8.92 -13.54
C THR A 145 -33.53 10.15 -13.48
N TYR A 146 -34.83 9.99 -13.23
CA TYR A 146 -35.79 11.10 -13.15
C TYR A 146 -36.19 11.47 -11.72
N GLU A 147 -35.66 10.76 -10.73
CA GLU A 147 -35.92 11.07 -9.33
C GLU A 147 -35.08 12.27 -8.88
N SER A 148 -35.73 13.22 -8.22
CA SER A 148 -35.10 14.49 -7.80
C SER A 148 -33.99 14.26 -6.76
N TRP A 149 -34.16 13.27 -5.88
CA TRP A 149 -33.16 12.90 -4.87
C TRP A 149 -31.91 12.27 -5.48
N ALA A 150 -32.00 11.68 -6.69
CA ALA A 150 -30.86 11.06 -7.36
C ALA A 150 -30.00 12.08 -8.12
N GLN A 151 -30.58 13.19 -8.60
CA GLN A 151 -29.88 14.16 -9.47
C GLN A 151 -28.55 14.67 -8.90
N PRO A 152 -28.44 15.05 -7.61
CA PRO A 152 -27.16 15.53 -7.07
C PRO A 152 -26.06 14.47 -7.12
N ALA A 153 -26.40 13.21 -6.80
CA ALA A 153 -25.46 12.11 -6.84
C ALA A 153 -25.07 11.75 -8.27
N ILE A 154 -26.03 11.72 -9.20
CA ILE A 154 -25.78 11.50 -10.63
C ILE A 154 -24.81 12.55 -11.17
N ASN A 155 -25.11 13.84 -10.97
CA ASN A 155 -24.27 14.94 -11.46
C ASN A 155 -22.86 14.90 -10.86
N ARG A 156 -22.74 14.61 -9.56
CA ARG A 156 -21.43 14.45 -8.90
C ARG A 156 -20.63 13.31 -9.51
N LEU A 157 -21.24 12.12 -9.66
CA LEU A 157 -20.55 10.95 -10.19
C LEU A 157 -20.17 11.15 -11.66
N GLU A 158 -21.05 11.71 -12.48
CA GLU A 158 -20.75 12.04 -13.88
C GLU A 158 -19.59 13.05 -13.99
N GLY A 159 -19.54 14.05 -13.10
CA GLY A 159 -18.40 14.97 -12.97
C GLY A 159 -17.10 14.24 -12.64
N LEU A 160 -17.13 13.35 -11.64
CA LEU A 160 -15.97 12.53 -11.27
C LEU A 160 -15.54 11.58 -12.41
N ARG A 161 -16.48 11.10 -13.23
CA ARG A 161 -16.16 10.32 -14.44
C ARG A 161 -15.36 11.13 -15.45
N LEU A 162 -15.80 12.36 -15.74
CA LEU A 162 -15.08 13.25 -16.66
C LEU A 162 -13.69 13.58 -16.11
N GLU A 163 -13.60 13.87 -14.83
CA GLU A 163 -12.36 14.07 -14.10
C GLU A 163 -11.38 12.89 -14.21
N ALA A 164 -11.89 11.65 -14.20
CA ALA A 164 -11.10 10.44 -14.39
C ALA A 164 -10.63 10.27 -15.84
N VAL A 165 -11.50 10.56 -16.82
CA VAL A 165 -11.14 10.55 -18.25
C VAL A 165 -10.04 11.58 -18.52
N GLU A 166 -10.18 12.80 -18.02
CA GLU A 166 -9.16 13.85 -18.15
C GLU A 166 -7.81 13.41 -17.57
N ALA A 167 -7.79 12.88 -16.35
CA ALA A 167 -6.56 12.42 -15.71
C ALA A 167 -5.92 11.25 -16.46
N ARG A 168 -6.72 10.33 -17.01
CA ARG A 168 -6.23 9.18 -17.79
C ARG A 168 -5.57 9.67 -19.08
N ILE A 169 -6.19 10.63 -19.76
CA ILE A 169 -5.63 11.25 -20.96
C ILE A 169 -4.34 12.00 -20.65
N ASP A 170 -4.25 12.73 -19.53
CA ASP A 170 -3.00 13.40 -19.13
C ASP A 170 -1.87 12.40 -18.92
N ALA A 171 -2.16 11.30 -18.23
CA ALA A 171 -1.21 10.21 -18.03
C ALA A 171 -0.76 9.61 -19.37
N ASP A 172 -1.70 9.35 -20.29
CA ASP A 172 -1.42 8.79 -21.60
C ASP A 172 -0.65 9.75 -22.53
N LEU A 173 -0.91 11.05 -22.44
CA LEU A 173 -0.14 12.09 -23.12
C LEU A 173 1.29 12.16 -22.59
N LEU A 174 1.49 12.07 -21.27
CA LEU A 174 2.82 11.99 -20.65
C LEU A 174 3.56 10.72 -21.08
N ARG A 175 2.84 9.63 -21.39
CA ARG A 175 3.40 8.39 -21.95
C ARG A 175 3.82 8.50 -23.42
N GLY A 176 3.54 9.63 -24.07
CA GLY A 176 3.85 9.83 -25.48
C GLY A 176 2.81 9.22 -26.43
N MET A 177 1.64 8.80 -25.94
CA MET A 177 0.57 8.18 -26.75
C MET A 177 -0.30 9.24 -27.46
N SER A 178 0.33 10.34 -27.89
CA SER A 178 -0.38 11.50 -28.42
C SER A 178 -1.15 11.19 -29.71
N ARG A 179 -0.62 10.31 -30.57
CA ARG A 179 -1.25 9.99 -31.85
C ARG A 179 -2.49 9.11 -31.68
N GLU A 180 -2.41 8.17 -30.74
CA GLU A 180 -3.44 7.20 -30.40
C GLU A 180 -4.67 7.89 -29.80
N LEU A 181 -4.45 8.94 -29.00
CA LEU A 181 -5.50 9.68 -28.31
C LEU A 181 -6.32 10.63 -29.20
N VAL A 182 -5.83 11.00 -30.39
CA VAL A 182 -6.47 12.04 -31.22
C VAL A 182 -7.94 11.73 -31.51
N SER A 183 -8.26 10.50 -31.93
CA SER A 183 -9.64 10.13 -32.30
C SER A 183 -10.60 10.12 -31.11
N GLU A 184 -10.11 9.75 -29.93
CA GLU A 184 -10.90 9.76 -28.70
C GLU A 184 -11.15 11.21 -28.25
N LEU A 185 -10.11 12.04 -28.25
CA LEU A 185 -10.17 13.45 -27.91
C LEU A 185 -11.08 14.26 -28.86
N GLU A 186 -11.04 13.98 -30.17
CA GLU A 186 -11.98 14.58 -31.13
C GLU A 186 -13.44 14.22 -30.82
N SER A 187 -13.69 13.02 -30.28
CA SER A 187 -15.03 12.58 -29.87
C SER A 187 -15.46 13.26 -28.57
N LEU A 188 -14.57 13.34 -27.58
CA LEU A 188 -14.82 14.03 -26.31
C LEU A 188 -15.06 15.53 -26.49
N VAL A 189 -14.31 16.19 -27.35
CA VAL A 189 -14.54 17.62 -27.68
C VAL A 189 -15.88 17.83 -28.40
N ARG A 190 -16.34 16.84 -29.17
CA ARG A 190 -17.67 16.92 -29.82
C ARG A 190 -18.80 16.74 -28.81
N GLU A 191 -18.62 15.86 -27.84
CA GLU A 191 -19.60 15.56 -26.78
C GLU A 191 -19.64 16.65 -25.70
N HIS A 192 -18.48 17.21 -25.36
CA HIS A 192 -18.29 18.23 -24.32
C HIS A 192 -17.63 19.49 -24.89
N PRO A 193 -18.32 20.23 -25.76
CA PRO A 193 -17.73 21.30 -26.55
C PRO A 193 -17.30 22.54 -25.76
N LEU A 194 -17.78 22.70 -24.53
CA LEU A 194 -17.39 23.78 -23.62
C LEU A 194 -16.31 23.35 -22.60
N GLN A 195 -15.89 22.07 -22.62
CA GLN A 195 -14.87 21.56 -21.73
C GLN A 195 -13.48 21.89 -22.29
N GLU A 196 -12.91 22.99 -21.82
CA GLU A 196 -11.62 23.50 -22.31
C GLU A 196 -10.49 22.47 -22.17
N ARG A 197 -10.51 21.64 -21.12
CA ARG A 197 -9.47 20.65 -20.84
C ARG A 197 -9.31 19.61 -21.95
N PHE A 198 -10.42 19.06 -22.47
CA PHE A 198 -10.36 18.14 -23.61
C PHE A 198 -9.83 18.82 -24.86
N THR A 199 -10.18 20.10 -25.07
CA THR A 199 -9.62 20.86 -26.20
C THR A 199 -8.11 21.07 -26.04
N GLY A 200 -7.64 21.44 -24.84
CA GLY A 200 -6.21 21.57 -24.56
C GLY A 200 -5.44 20.26 -24.74
N GLN A 201 -6.00 19.14 -24.28
CA GLN A 201 -5.44 17.82 -24.51
C GLN A 201 -5.40 17.45 -26.00
N LEU A 202 -6.45 17.76 -26.76
CA LEU A 202 -6.49 17.57 -28.22
C LEU A 202 -5.45 18.45 -28.93
N MET A 203 -5.32 19.71 -28.53
CA MET A 203 -4.32 20.64 -29.05
C MET A 203 -2.90 20.09 -28.86
N LEU A 204 -2.59 19.59 -27.66
CA LEU A 204 -1.29 19.01 -27.35
C LEU A 204 -1.04 17.71 -28.15
N ALA A 205 -2.03 16.84 -28.22
CA ALA A 205 -1.97 15.58 -28.98
C ALA A 205 -1.70 15.81 -30.47
N LEU A 206 -2.42 16.75 -31.08
CA LEU A 206 -2.27 17.15 -32.48
C LEU A 206 -0.90 17.79 -32.73
N TYR A 207 -0.44 18.70 -31.86
CA TYR A 207 0.87 19.33 -31.97
C TYR A 207 2.00 18.30 -31.92
N ARG A 208 2.00 17.41 -30.92
CA ARG A 208 2.99 16.32 -30.78
C ARG A 208 2.96 15.31 -31.93
N SER A 209 1.83 15.23 -32.64
CA SER A 209 1.67 14.40 -33.84
C SER A 209 2.07 15.11 -35.14
N GLY A 210 2.67 16.32 -35.07
CA GLY A 210 3.07 17.12 -36.23
C GLY A 210 1.92 17.84 -36.93
N ARG A 211 0.72 17.90 -36.31
CA ARG A 211 -0.50 18.51 -36.87
C ARG A 211 -0.78 19.89 -36.24
N GLN A 212 0.21 20.77 -36.22
CA GLN A 212 0.12 22.10 -35.59
C GLN A 212 -1.06 22.94 -36.11
N ALA A 213 -1.32 22.94 -37.41
CA ALA A 213 -2.43 23.70 -38.00
C ALA A 213 -3.81 23.23 -37.49
N ASP A 214 -3.99 21.92 -37.31
CA ASP A 214 -5.24 21.36 -36.77
C ASP A 214 -5.37 21.67 -35.27
N SER A 215 -4.26 21.67 -34.53
CA SER A 215 -4.23 22.08 -33.12
C SER A 215 -4.74 23.52 -32.93
N LEU A 216 -4.17 24.48 -33.68
CA LEU A 216 -4.59 25.88 -33.62
C LEU A 216 -6.02 26.09 -34.13
N ARG A 217 -6.50 25.26 -35.07
CA ARG A 217 -7.90 25.27 -35.49
C ARG A 217 -8.83 24.87 -34.34
N SER A 218 -8.49 23.84 -33.56
CA SER A 218 -9.28 23.43 -32.38
C SER A 218 -9.41 24.55 -31.36
N TYR A 219 -8.33 25.29 -31.09
CA TYR A 219 -8.37 26.47 -30.24
C TYR A 219 -9.33 27.55 -30.75
N GLN A 220 -9.26 27.88 -32.04
CA GLN A 220 -10.12 28.88 -32.66
C GLN A 220 -11.60 28.50 -32.57
N LEU A 221 -11.92 27.21 -32.75
CA LEU A 221 -13.29 26.71 -32.62
C LEU A 221 -13.81 26.80 -31.18
N LEU A 222 -13.00 26.43 -30.19
CA LEU A 222 -13.35 26.59 -28.78
C LEU A 222 -13.59 28.07 -28.44
N ARG A 223 -12.67 28.96 -28.85
CA ARG A 223 -12.77 30.39 -28.58
C ARG A 223 -14.04 31.01 -29.16
N ALA A 224 -14.39 30.69 -30.42
CA ALA A 224 -15.61 31.15 -31.05
C ALA A 224 -16.84 30.69 -30.25
N ARG A 225 -16.88 29.41 -29.88
CA ARG A 225 -18.00 28.83 -29.13
C ARG A 225 -18.16 29.43 -27.73
N LEU A 226 -17.07 29.59 -26.97
CA LEU A 226 -17.12 30.24 -25.65
C LEU A 226 -17.62 31.69 -25.74
N GLY A 227 -17.18 32.43 -26.77
CA GLY A 227 -17.65 33.78 -27.03
C GLY A 227 -19.12 33.85 -27.42
N GLU A 228 -19.60 32.93 -28.26
CA GLU A 228 -20.98 32.88 -28.74
C GLU A 228 -21.98 32.37 -27.69
N GLU A 229 -21.64 31.31 -26.96
CA GLU A 229 -22.57 30.64 -26.04
C GLU A 229 -22.52 31.20 -24.61
N LEU A 230 -21.35 31.64 -24.14
CA LEU A 230 -21.13 32.07 -22.75
C LEU A 230 -20.65 33.53 -22.62
N GLY A 231 -20.21 34.17 -23.71
CA GLY A 231 -19.65 35.53 -23.67
C GLY A 231 -18.31 35.63 -22.94
N ILE A 232 -17.55 34.52 -22.86
CA ILE A 232 -16.27 34.45 -22.17
C ILE A 232 -15.12 34.10 -23.13
N GLU A 233 -13.90 34.44 -22.74
CA GLU A 233 -12.67 34.04 -23.44
C GLU A 233 -12.10 32.74 -22.84
N PRO A 234 -11.27 31.98 -23.59
CA PRO A 234 -10.60 30.79 -23.07
C PRO A 234 -9.76 31.08 -21.82
N SER A 235 -9.69 30.09 -20.94
CA SER A 235 -8.89 30.10 -19.71
C SER A 235 -7.41 30.47 -19.96
N PRO A 236 -6.72 31.03 -18.95
CA PRO A 236 -5.28 31.32 -19.04
C PRO A 236 -4.45 30.10 -19.44
N GLU A 237 -4.79 28.91 -18.97
CA GLU A 237 -4.12 27.65 -19.28
C GLU A 237 -4.21 27.31 -20.77
N THR A 238 -5.41 27.38 -21.36
CA THR A 238 -5.64 27.12 -22.78
C THR A 238 -4.97 28.16 -23.68
N ARG A 239 -4.96 29.43 -23.26
CA ARG A 239 -4.24 30.51 -23.97
C ARG A 239 -2.72 30.31 -23.95
N ARG A 240 -2.15 29.97 -22.80
CA ARG A 240 -0.71 29.65 -22.70
C ARG A 240 -0.32 28.49 -23.61
N LEU A 241 -1.16 27.44 -23.68
CA LEU A 241 -0.90 26.31 -24.57
C LEU A 241 -0.89 26.74 -26.04
N GLU A 242 -1.82 27.61 -26.45
CA GLU A 242 -1.81 28.18 -27.80
C GLU A 242 -0.52 28.97 -28.08
N GLU A 243 -0.12 29.86 -27.17
CA GLU A 243 1.14 30.61 -27.27
C GLU A 243 2.36 29.68 -27.44
N GLN A 244 2.47 28.65 -26.59
CA GLN A 244 3.55 27.66 -26.65
C GLN A 244 3.58 26.88 -27.96
N ILE A 245 2.41 26.52 -28.49
CA ILE A 245 2.26 25.83 -29.78
C ILE A 245 2.65 26.75 -30.93
N VAL A 246 2.33 28.04 -30.87
CA VAL A 246 2.71 29.03 -31.90
C VAL A 246 4.23 29.25 -31.90
N THR A 247 4.86 29.33 -30.73
CA THR A 247 6.31 29.56 -30.61
C THR A 247 7.15 28.30 -30.81
N GLY A 248 6.53 27.13 -30.85
CA GLY A 248 7.24 25.85 -30.98
C GLY A 248 8.05 25.50 -29.72
N ASP A 249 7.46 25.69 -28.54
CA ASP A 249 8.14 25.48 -27.25
C ASP A 249 8.59 24.01 -27.06
N ASP A 250 9.89 23.80 -26.82
CA ASP A 250 10.49 22.48 -26.56
C ASP A 250 9.91 21.81 -25.31
N ALA A 251 9.40 22.57 -24.34
CA ALA A 251 8.74 22.05 -23.15
C ALA A 251 7.48 21.22 -23.47
N LEU A 252 6.91 21.37 -24.67
CA LEU A 252 5.79 20.56 -25.13
C LEU A 252 6.21 19.19 -25.65
N THR A 253 7.50 18.90 -25.82
CA THR A 253 7.99 17.59 -26.30
C THR A 253 8.23 16.61 -25.14
N VAL A 254 7.94 15.32 -25.35
CA VAL A 254 8.27 14.26 -24.37
C VAL A 254 9.67 13.76 -24.67
N GLY A 255 10.60 13.86 -23.72
CA GLY A 255 11.98 13.37 -23.89
C GLY A 255 12.06 11.86 -24.19
N PRO A 256 13.12 11.39 -24.87
CA PRO A 256 13.26 9.99 -25.26
C PRO A 256 13.31 9.09 -24.01
N ARG A 257 12.34 8.18 -23.89
CA ARG A 257 12.28 7.18 -22.80
C ARG A 257 13.13 5.96 -23.16
N ALA A 258 13.96 5.53 -22.21
CA ALA A 258 14.65 4.24 -22.31
C ALA A 258 13.63 3.12 -22.11
N ARG A 259 13.30 2.38 -23.19
CA ARG A 259 12.49 1.16 -23.09
C ARG A 259 13.34 0.05 -22.48
N VAL A 260 12.90 -0.52 -21.36
CA VAL A 260 13.46 -1.77 -20.86
C VAL A 260 12.72 -2.91 -21.55
N ALA A 261 13.34 -3.54 -22.56
CA ALA A 261 12.81 -4.75 -23.18
C ALA A 261 12.99 -5.96 -22.24
N GLY A 262 12.14 -7.00 -22.40
CA GLY A 262 11.89 -8.11 -21.46
C GLY A 262 13.07 -8.99 -20.97
N ALA A 263 14.32 -8.61 -21.19
CA ALA A 263 15.51 -9.20 -20.57
C ALA A 263 16.04 -8.39 -19.35
N GLY A 264 15.38 -7.28 -19.01
CA GLY A 264 15.90 -6.29 -18.06
C GLY A 264 16.87 -5.31 -18.75
N PRO A 265 17.31 -4.25 -18.05
CA PRO A 265 18.24 -3.27 -18.61
C PRO A 265 19.60 -3.92 -18.95
N GLU A 266 20.27 -3.43 -20.00
CA GLU A 266 21.61 -3.91 -20.34
C GLU A 266 22.67 -3.44 -19.33
N PRO A 267 23.67 -4.28 -19.01
CA PRO A 267 24.90 -3.87 -18.33
C PRO A 267 25.49 -2.58 -18.92
N GLY A 268 25.85 -1.63 -18.06
CA GLY A 268 26.38 -0.31 -18.44
C GLY A 268 25.32 0.80 -18.45
N LEU A 269 24.03 0.49 -18.30
CA LEU A 269 22.99 1.50 -18.12
C LEU A 269 23.04 2.09 -16.70
N ALA A 270 22.98 3.42 -16.60
CA ALA A 270 22.77 4.10 -15.34
C ALA A 270 21.26 4.24 -15.06
N VAL A 271 20.78 3.69 -13.96
CA VAL A 271 19.39 3.82 -13.50
C VAL A 271 19.37 4.54 -12.16
N ARG A 272 18.75 5.73 -12.09
CA ARG A 272 18.71 6.60 -10.90
C ARG A 272 20.05 6.77 -10.15
N GLY A 273 21.15 6.89 -10.89
CA GLY A 273 22.49 7.07 -10.30
C GLY A 273 23.16 5.77 -9.84
N TYR A 274 22.61 4.60 -10.20
CA TYR A 274 23.23 3.30 -10.07
C TYR A 274 23.68 2.81 -11.44
N GLU A 275 24.97 2.52 -11.60
CA GLU A 275 25.53 1.92 -12.80
C GLU A 275 25.39 0.41 -12.72
N LEU A 276 24.49 -0.16 -13.52
CA LEU A 276 24.33 -1.61 -13.61
C LEU A 276 25.58 -2.20 -14.26
N ARG A 277 26.16 -3.23 -13.62
CA ARG A 277 27.32 -3.97 -14.11
C ARG A 277 26.86 -5.37 -14.50
N ASP A 278 27.33 -6.39 -13.80
CA ASP A 278 27.11 -7.78 -14.17
C ASP A 278 25.73 -8.27 -13.73
N ARG A 279 25.13 -9.10 -14.58
CA ARG A 279 23.93 -9.86 -14.23
C ARG A 279 24.32 -11.03 -13.32
N LEU A 280 23.78 -11.07 -12.11
CA LEU A 280 24.07 -12.10 -11.10
C LEU A 280 23.15 -13.31 -11.22
N GLY A 281 21.94 -13.15 -11.78
CA GLY A 281 21.01 -14.25 -12.02
C GLY A 281 19.55 -13.80 -12.11
N GLU A 282 18.62 -14.76 -12.28
CA GLU A 282 17.18 -14.56 -12.07
C GLU A 282 16.80 -15.11 -10.70
N ARG A 283 16.01 -14.37 -9.92
CA ARG A 283 15.53 -14.78 -8.59
C ARG A 283 14.12 -14.26 -8.35
N GLY A 284 13.22 -15.17 -7.99
CA GLY A 284 11.79 -14.86 -7.79
C GLY A 284 11.22 -14.11 -9.00
N SER A 285 10.62 -12.94 -8.73
CA SER A 285 9.97 -12.06 -9.70
C SER A 285 10.88 -11.20 -10.60
N GLY A 286 12.22 -11.31 -10.50
CA GLY A 286 13.12 -10.37 -11.17
C GLY A 286 14.50 -10.88 -11.55
N VAL A 287 15.26 -10.00 -12.21
CA VAL A 287 16.67 -10.18 -12.55
C VAL A 287 17.54 -9.41 -11.56
N LEU A 288 18.56 -10.05 -11.01
CA LEU A 288 19.48 -9.44 -10.05
C LEU A 288 20.76 -8.99 -10.77
N TYR A 289 21.19 -7.75 -10.52
CA TYR A 289 22.41 -7.16 -11.07
C TYR A 289 23.34 -6.73 -9.94
N ARG A 290 24.65 -6.89 -10.15
CA ARG A 290 25.66 -6.12 -9.43
C ARG A 290 25.63 -4.70 -10.00
N ALA A 291 25.60 -3.70 -9.14
CA ALA A 291 25.66 -2.31 -9.55
C ALA A 291 26.61 -1.50 -8.68
N PHE A 292 27.02 -0.35 -9.18
CA PHE A 292 27.85 0.60 -8.45
C PHE A 292 27.11 1.92 -8.28
N GLN A 293 27.17 2.49 -7.08
CA GLN A 293 26.62 3.81 -6.78
C GLN A 293 27.76 4.82 -6.67
N PRO A 294 28.05 5.61 -7.72
CA PRO A 294 29.23 6.47 -7.77
C PRO A 294 29.25 7.56 -6.70
N THR A 295 28.08 8.09 -6.33
CA THR A 295 27.94 9.19 -5.35
C THR A 295 28.43 8.80 -3.96
N VAL A 296 28.33 7.53 -3.60
CA VAL A 296 28.74 6.98 -2.29
C VAL A 296 30.01 6.13 -2.42
N GLY A 297 30.34 5.67 -3.63
CA GLY A 297 31.50 4.81 -3.87
C GLY A 297 31.31 3.37 -3.38
N ARG A 298 30.08 2.83 -3.49
CA ARG A 298 29.75 1.46 -3.00
C ARG A 298 29.20 0.55 -4.08
N GLU A 299 29.44 -0.75 -3.93
CA GLU A 299 28.75 -1.79 -4.71
C GLU A 299 27.45 -2.22 -4.01
N VAL A 300 26.41 -2.46 -4.81
CA VAL A 300 25.07 -2.86 -4.37
C VAL A 300 24.54 -3.95 -5.29
N ALA A 301 23.49 -4.64 -4.84
CA ALA A 301 22.69 -5.51 -5.69
C ALA A 301 21.40 -4.77 -6.07
N VAL A 302 21.03 -4.78 -7.35
CA VAL A 302 19.80 -4.17 -7.86
C VAL A 302 18.94 -5.28 -8.45
N LYS A 303 17.81 -5.56 -7.81
CA LYS A 303 16.79 -6.46 -8.34
C LYS A 303 15.85 -5.66 -9.22
N VAL A 304 15.69 -6.08 -10.47
CA VAL A 304 14.80 -5.49 -11.46
C VAL A 304 13.63 -6.44 -11.67
N ILE A 305 12.46 -6.05 -11.18
CA ILE A 305 11.18 -6.74 -11.37
C ILE A 305 10.64 -6.38 -12.75
N ARG A 306 10.20 -7.38 -13.51
CA ARG A 306 9.83 -7.24 -14.92
C ARG A 306 8.55 -6.42 -15.11
N ALA A 307 8.41 -5.80 -16.28
CA ALA A 307 7.28 -4.95 -16.64
C ALA A 307 5.92 -5.61 -16.43
N GLU A 308 5.80 -6.92 -16.71
CA GLU A 308 4.53 -7.65 -16.62
C GLU A 308 4.00 -7.68 -15.18
N LEU A 309 4.90 -7.87 -14.20
CA LEU A 309 4.55 -7.85 -12.78
C LEU A 309 4.49 -6.41 -12.27
N ALA A 310 5.44 -5.57 -12.66
CA ALA A 310 5.50 -4.18 -12.20
C ALA A 310 4.25 -3.38 -12.59
N ASN A 311 3.62 -3.70 -13.72
CA ASN A 311 2.40 -3.06 -14.22
C ASN A 311 1.11 -3.74 -13.77
N ASP A 312 1.17 -4.77 -12.94
CA ASP A 312 -0.05 -5.31 -12.35
C ASP A 312 -0.69 -4.28 -11.38
N PRO A 313 -2.00 -3.99 -11.48
CA PRO A 313 -2.65 -3.01 -10.59
C PRO A 313 -2.61 -3.38 -9.10
N THR A 314 -2.60 -4.68 -8.76
CA THR A 314 -2.45 -5.12 -7.37
C THR A 314 -0.99 -4.94 -6.91
N PHE A 315 -0.03 -5.14 -7.82
CA PHE A 315 1.37 -4.87 -7.56
C PHE A 315 1.61 -3.38 -7.27
N ILE A 316 1.13 -2.49 -8.15
CA ILE A 316 1.27 -1.03 -8.01
C ILE A 316 0.76 -0.56 -6.64
N ARG A 317 -0.43 -1.03 -6.24
CA ARG A 317 -1.08 -0.68 -4.96
C ARG A 317 -0.27 -1.09 -3.73
N ARG A 318 0.46 -2.19 -3.83
CA ARG A 318 1.17 -2.82 -2.69
C ARG A 318 2.65 -2.48 -2.63
N PHE A 319 3.29 -2.27 -3.78
CA PHE A 319 4.74 -2.20 -3.89
C PHE A 319 5.37 -1.19 -2.95
N GLU A 320 4.89 0.06 -2.96
CA GLU A 320 5.48 1.12 -2.13
C GLU A 320 5.28 0.85 -0.63
N ALA A 321 4.08 0.43 -0.22
CA ALA A 321 3.79 0.12 1.17
C ALA A 321 4.61 -1.08 1.68
N GLU A 322 4.67 -2.17 0.91
CA GLU A 322 5.39 -3.39 1.29
C GLU A 322 6.92 -3.19 1.23
N ALA A 323 7.44 -2.53 0.19
CA ALA A 323 8.86 -2.18 0.12
C ALA A 323 9.27 -1.26 1.28
N GLN A 324 8.40 -0.32 1.69
CA GLN A 324 8.65 0.52 2.85
C GLN A 324 8.69 -0.26 4.16
N LEU A 325 7.81 -1.25 4.35
CA LEU A 325 7.85 -2.13 5.52
C LEU A 325 9.15 -2.92 5.58
N VAL A 326 9.55 -3.53 4.45
CA VAL A 326 10.81 -4.29 4.35
C VAL A 326 12.03 -3.38 4.58
N ALA A 327 12.05 -2.17 4.01
CA ALA A 327 13.14 -1.21 4.20
C ALA A 327 13.32 -0.74 5.65
N ARG A 328 12.26 -0.82 6.47
CA ARG A 328 12.30 -0.48 7.91
C ARG A 328 12.75 -1.63 8.79
N LEU A 329 12.94 -2.84 8.25
CA LEU A 329 13.44 -3.98 9.01
C LEU A 329 14.92 -3.78 9.33
N GLU A 330 15.22 -3.48 10.60
CA GLU A 330 16.58 -3.40 11.11
C GLU A 330 16.92 -4.67 11.88
N HIS A 331 17.72 -5.55 11.28
CA HIS A 331 18.21 -6.76 11.94
C HIS A 331 19.59 -7.17 11.40
N PRO A 332 20.52 -7.66 12.25
CA PRO A 332 21.87 -8.05 11.81
C PRO A 332 21.92 -9.15 10.74
N HIS A 333 20.87 -9.96 10.62
CA HIS A 333 20.75 -11.07 9.66
C HIS A 333 19.63 -10.86 8.62
N ILE A 334 19.21 -9.61 8.37
CA ILE A 334 18.36 -9.25 7.22
C ILE A 334 19.21 -8.42 6.26
N VAL A 335 19.17 -8.74 4.97
CA VAL A 335 19.85 -7.94 3.94
C VAL A 335 19.17 -6.57 3.85
N PRO A 336 19.88 -5.45 4.10
CA PRO A 336 19.26 -4.13 4.07
C PRO A 336 18.81 -3.74 2.65
N LEU A 337 17.58 -3.25 2.55
CA LEU A 337 17.02 -2.58 1.36
C LEU A 337 17.31 -1.07 1.46
N TYR A 338 18.22 -0.58 0.63
CA TYR A 338 18.68 0.81 0.64
C TYR A 338 17.77 1.78 -0.10
N ASP A 339 17.16 1.32 -1.19
CA ASP A 339 16.38 2.18 -2.10
C ASP A 339 15.40 1.31 -2.88
N TYR A 340 14.30 1.93 -3.33
CA TYR A 340 13.34 1.27 -4.20
C TYR A 340 12.56 2.31 -5.00
N TRP A 341 12.16 1.95 -6.21
CA TRP A 341 11.26 2.76 -7.01
C TRP A 341 10.59 1.91 -8.07
N ARG A 342 9.52 2.46 -8.66
CA ARG A 342 8.87 1.90 -9.82
C ARG A 342 9.05 2.82 -11.02
N GLU A 343 9.19 2.22 -12.18
CA GLU A 343 9.10 2.87 -13.48
C GLU A 343 8.02 2.14 -14.31
N PRO A 344 7.51 2.76 -15.39
CA PRO A 344 6.54 2.13 -16.29
C PRO A 344 6.87 0.73 -16.77
N ASP A 345 8.16 0.40 -16.92
CA ASP A 345 8.61 -0.85 -17.52
C ASP A 345 9.32 -1.79 -16.52
N ALA A 346 9.45 -1.38 -15.24
CA ALA A 346 10.13 -2.19 -14.23
C ALA A 346 9.92 -1.65 -12.81
N ALA A 347 10.11 -2.49 -11.79
CA ALA A 347 10.34 -2.03 -10.42
C ALA A 347 11.76 -2.39 -9.98
N TYR A 348 12.36 -1.55 -9.14
CA TYR A 348 13.75 -1.66 -8.74
C TYR A 348 13.84 -1.72 -7.22
N LEU A 349 14.62 -2.68 -6.72
CA LEU A 349 14.95 -2.84 -5.31
C LEU A 349 16.47 -2.86 -5.18
N VAL A 350 17.03 -1.89 -4.46
CA VAL A 350 18.48 -1.76 -4.24
C VAL A 350 18.82 -2.25 -2.86
N MET A 351 19.63 -3.29 -2.77
CA MET A 351 19.98 -3.94 -1.52
C MET A 351 21.49 -4.10 -1.36
N ARG A 352 21.94 -4.44 -0.16
CA ARG A 352 23.35 -4.76 0.08
C ARG A 352 23.79 -5.94 -0.79
N LEU A 353 24.92 -5.77 -1.48
CA LEU A 353 25.56 -6.88 -2.18
C LEU A 353 26.27 -7.78 -1.17
N MET A 354 25.92 -9.06 -1.17
CA MET A 354 26.58 -10.09 -0.36
C MET A 354 27.59 -10.84 -1.22
N LYS A 355 28.84 -10.92 -0.76
CA LYS A 355 29.96 -11.47 -1.55
C LYS A 355 30.08 -12.99 -1.49
N GLY A 356 29.58 -13.62 -0.42
CA GLY A 356 29.66 -15.06 -0.21
C GLY A 356 28.64 -15.89 -1.01
N GLY A 357 27.79 -15.24 -1.82
CA GLY A 357 26.79 -15.94 -2.64
C GLY A 357 25.60 -16.44 -1.81
N THR A 358 24.98 -17.54 -2.24
CA THR A 358 23.84 -18.16 -1.55
C THR A 358 24.23 -19.35 -0.70
N LEU A 359 23.40 -19.63 0.29
CA LEU A 359 23.43 -20.90 1.00
C LEU A 359 23.29 -22.08 0.02
N ALA A 360 22.41 -22.00 -0.99
CA ALA A 360 22.31 -23.05 -2.01
C ALA A 360 23.64 -23.33 -2.73
N GLY A 361 24.41 -22.29 -3.06
CA GLY A 361 25.75 -22.43 -3.63
C GLY A 361 26.71 -23.13 -2.67
N LEU A 362 26.70 -22.74 -1.38
CA LEU A 362 27.52 -23.38 -0.34
C LEU A 362 27.16 -24.87 -0.15
N LEU A 363 25.86 -25.19 -0.15
CA LEU A 363 25.36 -26.56 0.03
C LEU A 363 25.67 -27.46 -1.17
N ALA A 364 25.83 -26.89 -2.37
CA ALA A 364 26.28 -27.64 -3.54
C ALA A 364 27.76 -28.11 -3.41
N GLU A 365 28.56 -27.44 -2.59
CA GLU A 365 29.96 -27.79 -2.34
C GLU A 365 30.12 -28.75 -1.17
N ARG A 366 29.32 -28.57 -0.09
CA ARG A 366 29.40 -29.42 1.11
C ARG A 366 28.14 -29.37 1.97
N ALA A 367 27.92 -30.42 2.75
CA ALA A 367 27.00 -30.37 3.88
C ALA A 367 27.53 -29.46 5.01
N LEU A 368 26.62 -28.90 5.81
CA LEU A 368 26.95 -28.18 7.03
C LEU A 368 27.05 -29.14 8.21
N THR A 369 27.92 -28.83 9.17
CA THR A 369 27.94 -29.56 10.44
C THR A 369 26.69 -29.24 11.28
N PRO A 370 26.35 -30.05 12.30
CA PRO A 370 25.27 -29.72 13.23
C PRO A 370 25.43 -28.34 13.88
N GLU A 371 26.66 -27.94 14.23
CA GLU A 371 26.95 -26.64 14.85
C GLU A 371 26.79 -25.48 13.86
N GLU A 372 27.21 -25.66 12.60
CA GLU A 372 26.96 -24.68 11.53
C GLU A 372 25.46 -24.53 11.26
N THR A 373 24.73 -25.64 11.27
CA THR A 373 23.28 -25.66 11.07
C THR A 373 22.56 -24.98 12.22
N ALA A 374 22.97 -25.21 13.46
CA ALA A 374 22.42 -24.53 14.64
C ALA A 374 22.61 -23.01 14.55
N ARG A 375 23.82 -22.54 14.17
CA ARG A 375 24.08 -21.11 13.94
C ARG A 375 23.20 -20.53 12.84
N LEU A 376 23.05 -21.23 11.72
CA LEU A 376 22.17 -20.82 10.61
C LEU A 376 20.72 -20.65 11.09
N VAL A 377 20.20 -21.61 11.86
CA VAL A 377 18.85 -21.59 12.43
C VAL A 377 18.65 -20.39 13.35
N ASP A 378 19.63 -20.06 14.18
CA ASP A 378 19.54 -18.92 15.09
C ASP A 378 19.52 -17.58 14.34
N GLN A 379 20.41 -17.43 13.35
CA GLN A 379 20.53 -16.22 12.55
C GLN A 379 19.26 -15.96 11.73
N ILE A 380 18.77 -16.97 11.01
CA ILE A 380 17.57 -16.86 10.17
C ILE A 380 16.29 -16.86 11.00
N GLY A 381 16.23 -17.64 12.08
CA GLY A 381 15.11 -17.67 12.99
C GLY A 381 14.86 -16.32 13.68
N SER A 382 15.93 -15.66 14.15
CA SER A 382 15.84 -14.30 14.71
C SER A 382 15.42 -13.26 13.67
N ALA A 383 15.90 -13.39 12.42
CA ALA A 383 15.50 -12.51 11.32
C ALA A 383 14.00 -12.64 11.01
N LEU A 384 13.50 -13.87 10.84
CA LEU A 384 12.09 -14.14 10.59
C LEU A 384 11.18 -13.67 11.74
N ALA A 385 11.59 -13.91 12.98
CA ALA A 385 10.84 -13.44 14.15
C ALA A 385 10.74 -11.91 14.20
N THR A 386 11.80 -11.20 13.76
CA THR A 386 11.79 -9.74 13.68
C THR A 386 10.86 -9.25 12.56
N ALA A 387 10.88 -9.90 11.39
CA ALA A 387 9.95 -9.61 10.32
C ALA A 387 8.49 -9.84 10.75
N HIS A 388 8.18 -10.98 11.38
CA HIS A 388 6.82 -11.32 11.83
C HIS A 388 6.28 -10.31 12.86
N ARG A 389 7.11 -9.83 13.80
CA ARG A 389 6.73 -8.78 14.75
C ARG A 389 6.41 -7.44 14.07
N ALA A 390 7.06 -7.16 12.94
CA ALA A 390 6.77 -5.98 12.12
C ALA A 390 5.60 -6.18 11.15
N GLY A 391 4.92 -7.34 11.20
CA GLY A 391 3.82 -7.67 10.29
C GLY A 391 4.26 -8.10 8.89
N VAL A 392 5.54 -8.40 8.69
CA VAL A 392 6.10 -8.86 7.41
C VAL A 392 6.32 -10.36 7.46
N VAL A 393 5.75 -11.09 6.52
CA VAL A 393 5.98 -12.53 6.32
C VAL A 393 6.89 -12.70 5.11
N HIS A 394 7.88 -13.59 5.18
CA HIS A 394 8.80 -13.79 4.06
C HIS A 394 8.14 -14.56 2.91
N GLY A 395 7.40 -15.63 3.21
CA GLY A 395 6.58 -16.41 2.30
C GLY A 395 7.34 -17.48 1.50
N GLU A 396 8.61 -17.22 1.16
CA GLU A 396 9.42 -18.11 0.33
C GLU A 396 10.80 -18.41 0.94
N VAL A 397 10.85 -18.81 2.20
CA VAL A 397 12.13 -19.13 2.86
C VAL A 397 12.76 -20.36 2.20
N GLY A 398 13.97 -20.19 1.66
CA GLY A 398 14.72 -21.25 0.96
C GLY A 398 16.21 -20.93 0.86
N ALA A 399 17.01 -21.94 0.49
CA ALA A 399 18.47 -21.81 0.45
C ALA A 399 18.97 -20.80 -0.60
N ASP A 400 18.18 -20.52 -1.64
CA ASP A 400 18.50 -19.46 -2.62
C ASP A 400 18.26 -18.05 -2.07
N ASN A 401 17.31 -17.89 -1.14
CA ASN A 401 16.96 -16.58 -0.56
C ASN A 401 17.75 -16.27 0.72
N ILE A 402 18.67 -17.16 1.11
CA ILE A 402 19.62 -16.97 2.20
C ILE A 402 21.00 -16.67 1.59
N LEU A 403 21.53 -15.48 1.86
CA LEU A 403 22.85 -15.04 1.41
C LEU A 403 23.89 -15.22 2.50
N ILE A 404 25.12 -15.45 2.08
CA ILE A 404 26.26 -15.69 2.97
C ILE A 404 27.27 -14.55 2.84
N ASP A 405 27.89 -14.13 3.95
CA ASP A 405 29.01 -13.19 3.95
C ASP A 405 30.38 -13.89 3.92
N ASP A 406 31.46 -13.12 4.04
CA ASP A 406 32.83 -13.65 3.98
C ASP A 406 33.19 -14.53 5.20
N ASP A 407 32.43 -14.40 6.31
CA ASP A 407 32.61 -15.14 7.56
C ASP A 407 31.60 -16.30 7.72
N VAL A 408 30.88 -16.63 6.64
CA VAL A 408 29.85 -17.70 6.60
C VAL A 408 28.64 -17.40 7.50
N ASN A 409 28.36 -16.14 7.80
CA ASN A 409 27.10 -15.74 8.45
C ASN A 409 25.96 -15.69 7.43
N ALA A 410 24.79 -16.14 7.85
CA ALA A 410 23.59 -16.18 7.04
C ALA A 410 22.75 -14.90 7.18
N TYR A 411 22.22 -14.45 6.04
CA TYR A 411 21.38 -13.27 5.92
C TYR A 411 20.14 -13.59 5.09
N LEU A 412 18.97 -13.26 5.63
CA LEU A 412 17.71 -13.39 4.93
C LEU A 412 17.55 -12.27 3.91
N SER A 413 17.22 -12.61 2.67
CA SER A 413 17.08 -11.68 1.54
C SER A 413 15.83 -12.01 0.73
N ASP A 414 15.51 -11.20 -0.29
CA ASP A 414 14.44 -11.51 -1.26
C ASP A 414 13.04 -11.69 -0.63
N PHE A 415 12.70 -10.84 0.36
CA PHE A 415 11.32 -10.74 0.86
C PHE A 415 10.33 -10.53 -0.30
N ALA A 416 9.23 -11.26 -0.25
CA ALA A 416 8.10 -11.09 -1.15
C ALA A 416 7.55 -9.65 -1.03
N ILE A 417 7.70 -8.84 -2.08
CA ILE A 417 7.15 -7.48 -2.16
C ILE A 417 6.13 -7.48 -3.29
N ALA A 418 4.91 -7.07 -2.97
CA ALA A 418 3.77 -7.00 -3.85
C ALA A 418 3.36 -8.35 -4.46
N GLU A 419 3.70 -9.44 -3.78
CA GLU A 419 3.32 -10.81 -4.11
C GLU A 419 2.23 -11.31 -3.14
N ARG A 420 1.69 -12.52 -3.38
CA ARG A 420 0.67 -13.10 -2.48
C ARG A 420 1.25 -13.27 -1.07
N ALA A 421 0.52 -12.79 -0.07
CA ALA A 421 0.95 -12.89 1.32
C ALA A 421 1.07 -14.38 1.72
N GLY A 422 2.29 -14.80 2.06
CA GLY A 422 2.54 -16.09 2.69
C GLY A 422 1.97 -16.15 4.11
N SER A 423 2.22 -17.27 4.80
CA SER A 423 1.89 -17.39 6.23
C SER A 423 3.16 -17.56 7.05
N SER A 424 3.14 -17.17 8.33
CA SER A 424 4.25 -17.46 9.25
C SER A 424 4.55 -18.96 9.34
N ALA A 425 3.52 -19.80 9.17
CA ALA A 425 3.68 -21.25 9.07
C ALA A 425 4.46 -21.69 7.82
N ALA A 426 4.32 -20.98 6.70
CA ALA A 426 5.12 -21.24 5.50
C ALA A 426 6.61 -20.92 5.73
N ASP A 427 6.92 -19.86 6.49
CA ASP A 427 8.30 -19.52 6.85
C ASP A 427 8.93 -20.59 7.76
N VAL A 428 8.16 -21.15 8.70
CA VAL A 428 8.59 -22.27 9.55
C VAL A 428 8.91 -23.50 8.69
N ALA A 429 8.01 -23.88 7.78
CA ALA A 429 8.21 -25.01 6.87
C ALA A 429 9.40 -24.80 5.92
N GLY A 430 9.58 -23.58 5.41
CA GLY A 430 10.73 -23.22 4.58
C GLY A 430 12.06 -23.34 5.34
N LEU A 431 12.12 -22.86 6.59
CA LEU A 431 13.31 -23.04 7.43
C LEU A 431 13.59 -24.53 7.73
N ALA A 432 12.57 -25.35 7.94
CA ALA A 432 12.73 -26.79 8.11
C ALA A 432 13.31 -27.47 6.87
N THR A 433 12.91 -27.03 5.68
CA THR A 433 13.49 -27.49 4.40
C THR A 433 14.96 -27.10 4.29
N VAL A 434 15.29 -25.84 4.62
CA VAL A 434 16.68 -25.36 4.64
C VAL A 434 17.56 -26.20 5.55
N VAL A 435 17.09 -26.51 6.76
CA VAL A 435 17.83 -27.35 7.73
C VAL A 435 18.05 -28.76 7.20
N THR A 436 17.03 -29.34 6.59
CA THR A 436 17.12 -30.69 6.00
C THR A 436 18.18 -30.73 4.90
N ASN A 437 18.20 -29.72 4.03
CA ASN A 437 19.19 -29.61 2.96
C ASN A 437 20.59 -29.36 3.53
N ALA A 438 20.70 -28.53 4.58
CA ALA A 438 21.97 -28.21 5.24
C ALA A 438 22.66 -29.44 5.83
N LEU A 439 21.91 -30.27 6.58
CA LEU A 439 22.46 -31.45 7.24
C LEU A 439 22.73 -32.62 6.29
N THR A 440 21.93 -32.75 5.23
CA THR A 440 22.11 -33.83 4.25
C THR A 440 23.12 -33.47 3.16
N GLY A 441 23.37 -32.18 2.92
CA GLY A 441 24.16 -31.70 1.79
C GLY A 441 23.54 -32.00 0.43
N LEU A 442 22.23 -32.29 0.39
CA LEU A 442 21.50 -32.61 -0.83
C LEU A 442 20.44 -31.54 -1.08
N PRO A 443 20.37 -30.96 -2.29
CA PRO A 443 19.22 -30.15 -2.68
C PRO A 443 18.03 -31.06 -2.98
N GLY A 444 16.85 -30.73 -2.47
CA GLY A 444 15.64 -31.49 -2.78
C GLY A 444 14.46 -31.19 -1.87
N GLU A 445 13.38 -31.95 -2.09
CA GLU A 445 12.17 -31.88 -1.27
C GLU A 445 12.38 -32.55 0.08
N ILE A 446 11.82 -31.92 1.12
CA ILE A 446 11.97 -32.35 2.50
C ILE A 446 11.53 -33.81 2.72
N ASP A 447 10.47 -34.25 2.03
CA ASP A 447 9.92 -35.61 2.11
C ASP A 447 10.92 -36.69 1.71
N GLN A 448 11.82 -36.37 0.78
CA GLN A 448 12.79 -37.32 0.22
C GLN A 448 14.06 -37.41 1.08
N LEU A 449 14.40 -36.32 1.77
CA LEU A 449 15.68 -36.14 2.45
C LEU A 449 15.61 -36.35 3.96
N ARG A 450 14.45 -36.11 4.60
CA ARG A 450 14.31 -36.20 6.07
C ARG A 450 14.62 -37.59 6.65
N GLY A 451 14.56 -38.64 5.84
CA GLY A 451 14.96 -40.00 6.22
C GLY A 451 16.44 -40.16 6.56
N GLY A 452 17.30 -39.24 6.10
CA GLY A 452 18.73 -39.19 6.44
C GLY A 452 19.05 -38.47 7.76
N LEU A 453 18.07 -37.82 8.39
CA LEU A 453 18.25 -37.06 9.63
C LEU A 453 18.25 -37.98 10.86
N SER A 454 18.86 -37.53 11.96
CA SER A 454 18.73 -38.18 13.27
C SER A 454 17.28 -38.11 13.76
N THR A 455 16.86 -39.05 14.61
CA THR A 455 15.47 -39.08 15.12
C THR A 455 15.04 -37.76 15.77
N PRO A 456 15.83 -37.14 16.69
CA PRO A 456 15.41 -35.88 17.30
C PRO A 456 15.21 -34.74 16.30
N VAL A 457 16.07 -34.63 15.28
CA VAL A 457 15.97 -33.58 14.27
C VAL A 457 14.80 -33.86 13.32
N ARG A 458 14.59 -35.12 12.95
CA ARG A 458 13.47 -35.54 12.11
C ARG A 458 12.13 -35.23 12.77
N ASP A 459 11.98 -35.53 14.07
CA ASP A 459 10.73 -35.28 14.80
C ASP A 459 10.39 -33.78 14.83
N ALA A 460 11.40 -32.91 15.02
CA ALA A 460 11.22 -31.46 14.95
C ALA A 460 10.86 -30.98 13.54
N VAL A 461 11.51 -31.53 12.50
CA VAL A 461 11.18 -31.22 11.10
C VAL A 461 9.76 -31.66 10.75
N ASP A 462 9.35 -32.88 11.10
CA ASP A 462 8.02 -33.44 10.81
C ASP A 462 6.92 -32.61 11.46
N ARG A 463 7.16 -32.14 12.70
CA ARG A 463 6.24 -31.23 13.38
C ARG A 463 6.12 -29.87 12.68
N ALA A 464 7.21 -29.34 12.15
CA ALA A 464 7.21 -28.06 11.44
C ALA A 464 6.38 -28.07 10.14
N ILE A 465 6.29 -29.22 9.48
CA ILE A 465 5.58 -29.41 8.21
C ILE A 465 4.26 -30.19 8.34
N SER A 466 3.78 -30.48 9.57
CA SER A 466 2.56 -31.27 9.78
C SER A 466 1.35 -30.63 9.07
N ASP A 467 0.52 -31.47 8.43
CA ASP A 467 -0.74 -31.00 7.83
C ASP A 467 -1.72 -30.47 8.89
N ASP A 468 -1.65 -30.95 10.13
CA ASP A 468 -2.49 -30.49 11.25
C ASP A 468 -1.95 -29.16 11.82
N PRO A 469 -2.70 -28.04 11.71
CA PRO A 469 -2.28 -26.75 12.27
C PRO A 469 -2.08 -26.78 13.80
N GLY A 470 -2.78 -27.67 14.52
CA GLY A 470 -2.64 -27.80 15.98
C GLY A 470 -1.34 -28.48 16.42
N GLU A 471 -0.70 -29.24 15.52
CA GLU A 471 0.58 -29.91 15.79
C GLU A 471 1.78 -29.02 15.43
N ARG A 472 1.62 -28.09 14.48
CA ARG A 472 2.69 -27.20 14.02
C ARG A 472 3.24 -26.31 15.14
N TYR A 473 4.47 -25.83 14.94
CA TYR A 473 5.03 -24.79 15.81
C TYR A 473 4.27 -23.48 15.62
N GLU A 474 3.93 -22.84 16.74
CA GLU A 474 3.24 -21.54 16.76
C GLU A 474 4.09 -20.39 16.18
N SER A 475 5.41 -20.54 16.17
CA SER A 475 6.34 -19.53 15.70
C SER A 475 7.68 -20.12 15.25
N VAL A 476 8.43 -19.35 14.46
CA VAL A 476 9.80 -19.70 14.05
C VAL A 476 10.74 -19.84 15.26
N ILE A 477 10.53 -19.06 16.31
CA ILE A 477 11.32 -19.15 17.55
C ILE A 477 11.12 -20.52 18.22
N ALA A 478 9.86 -20.98 18.31
CA ALA A 478 9.55 -22.27 18.91
C ALA A 478 10.17 -23.44 18.12
N PHE A 479 10.15 -23.35 16.79
CA PHE A 479 10.83 -24.31 15.93
C PHE A 479 12.35 -24.28 16.12
N ALA A 480 12.98 -23.10 16.07
CA ALA A 480 14.42 -22.94 16.24
C ALA A 480 14.93 -23.50 17.58
N ALA A 481 14.19 -23.26 18.67
CA ALA A 481 14.52 -23.78 19.99
C ALA A 481 14.50 -25.32 20.04
N ALA A 482 13.46 -25.95 19.48
CA ALA A 482 13.36 -27.41 19.44
C ALA A 482 14.46 -28.03 18.57
N LEU A 483 14.83 -27.36 17.48
CA LEU A 483 15.88 -27.84 16.58
C LEU A 483 17.27 -27.75 17.23
N ARG A 484 17.54 -26.71 18.03
CA ARG A 484 18.79 -26.56 18.78
C ARG A 484 18.96 -27.70 19.79
N GLU A 485 17.91 -28.02 20.54
CA GLU A 485 17.89 -29.16 21.46
C GLU A 485 18.17 -30.48 20.71
N ALA A 486 17.53 -30.67 19.56
CA ALA A 486 17.70 -31.87 18.73
C ALA A 486 19.11 -32.02 18.12
N LEU A 487 19.81 -30.91 17.85
CA LEU A 487 21.17 -30.89 17.32
C LEU A 487 22.25 -31.14 18.39
N GLY A 488 21.87 -31.23 19.67
CA GLY A 488 22.78 -31.55 20.77
C GLY A 488 23.66 -30.37 21.21
N ASP A 489 23.28 -29.14 20.86
CA ASP A 489 24.00 -27.94 21.28
C ASP A 489 23.50 -27.47 22.65
N GLU A 490 23.90 -28.17 23.72
CA GLU A 490 23.80 -27.65 25.10
C GLU A 490 24.84 -26.55 25.37
N THR A 491 25.72 -26.24 24.40
CA THR A 491 26.86 -25.33 24.55
C THR A 491 26.98 -24.34 23.40
N SER A 492 25.91 -23.59 23.15
CA SER A 492 26.09 -22.18 22.86
C SER A 492 25.24 -21.40 23.83
N ASP A 493 25.91 -20.72 24.77
CA ASP A 493 25.46 -19.41 25.19
C ASP A 493 25.29 -18.61 23.91
N VAL A 494 24.10 -18.71 23.32
CA VAL A 494 23.56 -17.67 22.46
C VAL A 494 23.86 -16.42 23.27
N ALA A 495 24.61 -15.50 22.68
CA ALA A 495 24.42 -14.11 23.01
C ALA A 495 22.95 -13.84 22.69
N VAL A 496 22.06 -14.24 23.62
CA VAL A 496 20.86 -13.53 23.98
C VAL A 496 21.37 -12.13 23.93
N ASP A 497 20.82 -11.32 23.02
CA ASP A 497 21.03 -9.89 23.00
C ASP A 497 21.18 -9.50 24.46
N VAL A 498 22.41 -9.24 24.91
CA VAL A 498 22.67 -8.96 26.32
C VAL A 498 22.18 -7.54 26.40
N GLU A 499 20.86 -7.46 26.44
CA GLU A 499 20.04 -6.40 26.89
C GLU A 499 20.73 -6.07 28.20
N ASN A 500 21.54 -5.00 28.18
CA ASN A 500 22.57 -4.80 29.20
C ASN A 500 21.98 -5.09 30.59
N PRO A 501 22.42 -6.13 31.32
CA PRO A 501 21.70 -6.67 32.48
C PRO A 501 21.56 -5.61 33.58
N TYR A 502 22.38 -4.57 33.48
CA TYR A 502 22.24 -3.33 34.22
C TYR A 502 21.30 -2.40 33.45
N LYS A 503 20.01 -2.40 33.81
CA LYS A 503 18.98 -1.44 33.34
C LYS A 503 19.51 0.01 33.32
N GLY A 504 20.37 0.38 34.27
CA GLY A 504 21.00 1.70 34.38
C GLY A 504 22.00 2.09 33.28
N LEU A 505 22.42 1.13 32.43
CA LEU A 505 23.29 1.38 31.26
C LEU A 505 22.52 1.38 29.94
N ARG A 506 21.19 1.26 29.98
CA ARG A 506 20.31 1.35 28.81
C ARG A 506 19.70 2.74 28.68
N SER A 507 19.25 3.09 27.47
CA SER A 507 18.42 4.27 27.28
C SER A 507 17.01 4.00 27.81
N PHE A 508 16.61 4.66 28.88
CA PHE A 508 15.24 4.58 29.37
C PHE A 508 14.25 5.23 28.38
N GLY A 509 13.20 4.49 28.02
CA GLY A 509 12.04 4.94 27.25
C GLY A 509 10.79 5.08 28.13
N SER A 510 9.66 5.44 27.52
CA SER A 510 8.41 5.67 28.28
C SER A 510 7.83 4.42 28.94
N ALA A 511 8.14 3.23 28.43
CA ALA A 511 7.73 1.96 29.05
C ALA A 511 8.50 1.66 30.35
N ASP A 512 9.63 2.32 30.57
CA ASP A 512 10.52 2.07 31.72
C ASP A 512 10.21 2.97 32.94
N ALA A 513 9.07 3.68 32.92
CA ALA A 513 8.73 4.68 33.92
C ALA A 513 8.74 4.13 35.35
N THR A 514 8.31 2.88 35.55
CA THR A 514 8.27 2.21 36.85
C THR A 514 9.66 1.94 37.43
N ASP A 515 10.67 1.81 36.56
CA ASP A 515 12.05 1.51 36.93
C ASP A 515 12.95 2.75 36.92
N PHE A 516 12.40 3.93 36.60
CA PHE A 516 13.13 5.18 36.51
C PHE A 516 13.05 6.00 37.81
N PHE A 517 14.08 5.91 38.64
CA PHE A 517 14.15 6.58 39.95
C PHE A 517 15.44 7.42 40.13
N GLY A 518 15.44 8.34 41.10
CA GLY A 518 16.56 9.21 41.46
C GLY A 518 16.64 10.53 40.67
N ARG A 519 15.64 10.81 39.82
CA ARG A 519 15.54 12.05 39.01
C ARG A 519 14.23 12.80 39.21
N GLU A 520 13.47 12.47 40.24
CA GLU A 520 12.15 13.01 40.56
C GLU A 520 12.19 14.54 40.66
N ARG A 521 13.16 15.08 41.41
CA ARG A 521 13.36 16.54 41.53
C ARG A 521 13.66 17.25 40.21
N LEU A 522 14.20 16.56 39.21
CA LEU A 522 14.41 17.13 37.88
C LEU A 522 13.12 17.10 37.07
N VAL A 523 12.37 16.00 37.13
CA VAL A 523 11.05 15.88 36.50
C VAL A 523 10.08 16.93 37.05
N GLU A 524 10.00 17.09 38.37
CA GLU A 524 9.18 18.12 39.05
C GLU A 524 9.51 19.53 38.57
N ARG A 525 10.80 19.85 38.40
CA ARG A 525 11.22 21.17 37.89
C ARG A 525 10.84 21.38 36.43
N LEU A 526 10.90 20.34 35.60
CA LEU A 526 10.48 20.41 34.21
C LEU A 526 8.95 20.61 34.10
N LEU A 527 8.17 19.89 34.91
CA LEU A 527 6.72 20.04 35.01
C LEU A 527 6.34 21.46 35.48
N ALA A 528 6.97 21.94 36.57
CA ALA A 528 6.74 23.29 37.07
C ALA A 528 7.03 24.35 35.99
N ARG A 529 8.11 24.15 35.21
CA ARG A 529 8.47 25.09 34.14
C ARG A 529 7.51 25.06 32.95
N LEU A 530 6.95 23.90 32.61
CA LEU A 530 5.90 23.76 31.59
C LEU A 530 4.57 24.34 32.06
N GLY A 531 4.28 24.29 33.37
CA GLY A 531 3.04 24.80 33.97
C GLY A 531 3.03 26.30 34.30
N GLU A 532 4.15 27.02 34.19
CA GLU A 532 4.21 28.46 34.49
C GLU A 532 3.41 29.30 33.47
N PRO A 533 2.50 30.19 33.90
CA PRO A 533 1.83 31.12 33.00
C PRO A 533 2.77 32.24 32.54
N GLY A 534 2.97 32.38 31.22
CA GLY A 534 3.74 33.49 30.62
C GLY A 534 4.45 33.14 29.30
N PRO A 535 5.14 34.10 28.66
CA PRO A 535 5.82 33.86 27.38
C PRO A 535 6.96 32.85 27.46
N ARG A 536 7.52 32.64 28.67
CA ARG A 536 8.67 31.79 28.94
C ARG A 536 8.33 30.30 29.15
N SER A 537 7.07 29.90 29.03
CA SER A 537 6.63 28.49 29.12
C SER A 537 6.32 27.84 27.78
N ARG A 538 6.46 28.58 26.66
CA ARG A 538 6.20 28.05 25.30
C ARG A 538 7.21 27.00 24.83
N CYS A 539 8.39 26.91 25.47
CA CYS A 539 9.43 25.97 25.11
C CYS A 539 10.32 25.69 26.32
N VAL A 540 10.53 24.41 26.63
CA VAL A 540 11.50 23.93 27.59
C VAL A 540 12.52 23.09 26.84
N ALA A 541 13.80 23.47 26.90
CA ALA A 541 14.89 22.72 26.31
C ALA A 541 15.72 22.03 27.40
N VAL A 542 15.91 20.71 27.27
CA VAL A 542 16.77 19.92 28.16
C VAL A 542 18.13 19.72 27.48
N VAL A 543 19.14 20.50 27.89
CA VAL A 543 20.47 20.51 27.28
C VAL A 543 21.51 20.00 28.27
N GLY A 544 22.50 19.25 27.78
CA GLY A 544 23.56 18.67 28.60
C GLY A 544 24.44 17.70 27.82
N PRO A 545 25.57 17.25 28.42
CA PRO A 545 26.54 16.38 27.77
C PRO A 545 25.94 15.08 27.23
N SER A 546 26.57 14.46 26.23
CA SER A 546 26.19 13.10 25.80
C SER A 546 26.27 12.13 26.99
N GLY A 547 25.33 11.20 27.09
CA GLY A 547 25.27 10.25 28.21
C GLY A 547 24.72 10.80 29.54
N SER A 548 24.39 12.10 29.65
CA SER A 548 23.89 12.69 30.91
C SER A 548 22.43 12.32 31.26
N GLY A 549 21.79 11.44 30.49
CA GLY A 549 20.40 10.98 30.73
C GLY A 549 19.30 11.94 30.27
N LYS A 550 19.55 12.83 29.30
CA LYS A 550 18.57 13.83 28.81
C LYS A 550 17.32 13.19 28.20
N SER A 551 17.51 12.30 27.24
CA SER A 551 16.42 11.60 26.58
C SER A 551 15.67 10.72 27.57
N SER A 552 16.38 10.08 28.51
CA SER A 552 15.80 9.26 29.56
C SER A 552 14.91 10.05 30.52
N VAL A 553 15.34 11.21 31.01
CA VAL A 553 14.50 12.03 31.91
C VAL A 553 13.26 12.57 31.21
N VAL A 554 13.33 12.84 29.90
CA VAL A 554 12.17 13.26 29.12
C VAL A 554 11.24 12.08 28.86
N LYS A 555 11.78 10.98 28.30
CA LYS A 555 10.97 9.84 27.85
C LYS A 555 10.39 8.99 28.97
N ALA A 556 11.17 8.70 30.01
CA ALA A 556 10.78 7.81 31.11
C ALA A 556 10.29 8.56 32.36
N GLY A 557 10.62 9.85 32.50
CA GLY A 557 10.19 10.69 33.62
C GLY A 557 9.06 11.65 33.25
N LEU A 558 9.37 12.63 32.40
CA LEU A 558 8.47 13.74 32.09
C LEU A 558 7.21 13.31 31.31
N LEU A 559 7.36 12.54 30.23
CA LEU A 559 6.22 12.14 29.40
C LEU A 559 5.19 11.28 30.15
N PRO A 560 5.58 10.25 30.93
CA PRO A 560 4.64 9.50 31.76
C PRO A 560 3.94 10.40 32.78
N ALA A 561 4.67 11.30 33.45
CA ALA A 561 4.06 12.24 34.40
C ALA A 561 3.03 13.18 33.75
N ILE A 562 3.27 13.63 32.51
CA ILE A 562 2.28 14.42 31.76
C ILE A 562 1.04 13.59 31.40
N ARG A 563 1.22 12.30 31.06
CA ARG A 563 0.12 11.37 30.75
C ARG A 563 -0.71 11.02 31.99
N ASP A 564 -0.08 10.97 33.16
CA ASP A 564 -0.74 10.80 34.47
C ASP A 564 -1.35 12.12 34.98
N ASP A 565 -1.67 13.03 34.06
CA ASP A 565 -2.42 14.27 34.29
C ASP A 565 -1.72 15.30 35.20
N ALA A 566 -0.38 15.26 35.30
CA ALA A 566 0.38 16.25 36.07
C ALA A 566 0.35 17.67 35.47
N LEU A 567 -0.14 17.82 34.23
CA LEU A 567 -0.37 19.11 33.56
C LEU A 567 -1.72 19.08 32.82
N ALA A 568 -2.52 20.13 33.00
CA ALA A 568 -3.80 20.27 32.29
C ALA A 568 -3.61 20.53 30.79
N GLY A 569 -4.48 19.94 29.96
CA GLY A 569 -4.51 20.11 28.50
C GLY A 569 -4.15 18.81 27.76
N GLY A 570 -4.79 18.56 26.61
CA GLY A 570 -4.51 17.35 25.82
C GLY A 570 -3.14 17.42 25.13
N TRP A 571 -2.09 16.97 25.81
CA TRP A 571 -0.74 16.91 25.26
C TRP A 571 -0.59 15.73 24.29
N PHE A 572 0.08 15.95 23.16
CA PHE A 572 0.51 14.90 22.24
C PHE A 572 2.04 14.89 22.14
N THR A 573 2.61 13.72 21.84
CA THR A 573 4.06 13.52 21.75
C THR A 573 4.44 13.22 20.30
N ILE A 574 5.43 13.93 19.76
CA ILE A 574 6.08 13.63 18.48
C ILE A 574 7.57 13.51 18.74
N GLU A 575 8.20 12.45 18.23
CA GLU A 575 9.66 12.30 18.21
C GLU A 575 10.18 12.69 16.83
N MET A 576 11.11 13.65 16.80
CA MET A 576 11.70 14.15 15.57
C MET A 576 13.21 13.92 15.62
N THR A 577 13.74 13.21 14.63
CA THR A 577 15.17 13.01 14.46
C THR A 577 15.65 13.90 13.32
N PRO A 578 16.61 14.80 13.54
CA PRO A 578 17.16 15.61 12.45
C PRO A 578 17.74 14.70 11.37
N ALA A 579 17.43 14.98 10.11
CA ALA A 579 18.06 14.31 8.98
C ALA A 579 19.59 14.56 9.00
N PRO A 580 20.38 13.74 8.29
CA PRO A 580 21.84 13.94 8.19
C PRO A 580 22.26 15.33 7.69
N HIS A 581 21.34 16.09 7.07
CA HIS A 581 21.53 17.46 6.60
C HIS A 581 20.44 18.38 7.17
N PRO A 582 20.62 18.93 8.38
CA PRO A 582 19.57 19.68 9.08
C PRO A 582 19.50 21.18 8.71
N PHE A 583 19.92 21.57 7.50
CA PHE A 583 19.94 22.97 7.04
C PHE A 583 19.41 23.13 5.61
#